data_AF-A0A841AT62-F1
#
_entry.id   AF-A0A841AT62-F1
#
_cell.length_a   1.000
_cell.length_b   1.000
_cell.length_c   1.000
_cell.angle_alpha   90.00
_cell.angle_beta   90.00
_cell.angle_gamma   90.00
#
_symmetry.space_group_name_H-M   'P 1'
#
loop_
_entity.id
_entity.type
_entity.pdbx_description
1 polymer ?
#
loop_
_entity_poly.entity_id
_entity_poly.type
_entity_poly.pdbx_seq_one_letter_code
_entity_poly.pdbx_strand_id
1 'polypeptide(L)' 'MRAAEVVRGIRWYVRGVMGEDAYEKYLAHAATVHGEGATVMTEREFWRDRTDRQDTAPEGRCC' A
#
# COMPACT_ATOMS: atom_id res chain seq x y z
N MET A 1 0.94 8.99 -30.34
CA MET A 1 0.31 8.62 -29.05
C MET A 1 0.36 9.83 -28.14
N ARG A 2 -0.77 10.24 -27.56
CA ARG A 2 -0.86 11.49 -26.78
C ARG A 2 -0.13 11.28 -25.45
N ALA A 3 0.89 12.09 -25.18
CA ALA A 3 1.74 11.98 -23.98
C ALA A 3 0.94 11.86 -22.66
N ALA A 4 -0.27 12.42 -22.61
CA ALA A 4 -1.19 12.30 -21.48
C ALA A 4 -1.63 10.87 -21.13
N GLU A 5 -1.70 9.95 -22.10
CA GLU A 5 -2.07 8.55 -21.85
C GLU A 5 -0.91 7.75 -21.28
N VAL A 6 0.31 8.02 -21.76
CA VAL A 6 1.54 7.42 -21.26
C VAL A 6 1.79 7.84 -19.81
N VAL A 7 1.57 9.11 -19.47
CA VAL A 7 1.68 9.61 -18.08
C VAL A 7 0.64 8.97 -17.16
N ARG A 8 -0.59 8.73 -17.62
CA ARG A 8 -1.61 8.01 -16.84
C ARG A 8 -1.22 6.55 -16.58
N GLY A 9 -0.70 5.86 -17.60
CA GLY A 9 -0.22 4.48 -17.47
C GLY A 9 0.98 4.36 -16.54
N ILE A 10 1.95 5.26 -16.66
CA ILE A 10 3.12 5.31 -15.76
C ILE A 10 2.68 5.64 -14.33
N ARG A 11 1.75 6.58 -14.12
CA ARG A 11 1.21 6.88 -12.77
C ARG A 11 0.48 5.68 -12.16
N TRP A 12 -0.31 4.93 -12.94
CA TRP A 12 -0.96 3.72 -12.46
C TRP A 12 0.06 2.64 -12.09
N TYR A 13 1.08 2.45 -12.94
CA TYR A 13 2.16 1.50 -12.70
C TYR A 13 3.01 1.89 -11.49
N VAL A 14 3.40 3.16 -11.38
CA VAL A 14 4.11 3.73 -10.23
C VAL A 14 3.28 3.62 -8.96
N ARG A 15 1.97 3.89 -8.99
CA ARG A 15 1.09 3.66 -7.82
C ARG A 15 1.07 2.19 -7.40
N GLY A 16 1.00 1.28 -8.37
CA GLY A 16 0.99 -0.16 -8.11
C GLY A 16 2.35 -0.74 -7.67
N VAL A 17 3.46 -0.14 -8.11
CA VAL A 17 4.84 -0.63 -7.86
C VAL A 17 5.53 0.09 -6.71
N MET A 18 5.31 1.40 -6.51
CA MET A 18 5.89 2.18 -5.40
C MET A 18 5.05 2.09 -4.11
N GLY A 19 3.88 1.45 -4.15
CA GLY A 19 3.06 1.22 -2.96
C GLY A 19 2.21 2.42 -2.54
N GLU A 20 2.07 3.47 -3.36
CA GLU A 20 1.12 4.56 -3.09
C GLU A 20 -0.33 4.05 -2.97
N ASP A 21 -0.65 2.87 -3.54
CA ASP A 21 -1.96 2.23 -3.42
C ASP A 21 -2.07 1.21 -2.26
N ALA A 22 -1.04 1.11 -1.41
CA ALA A 22 -1.00 0.11 -0.34
C ALA A 22 -2.12 0.32 0.70
N TYR A 23 -2.45 1.58 0.99
CA TYR A 23 -3.53 1.90 1.93
C TYR A 23 -4.92 1.58 1.34
N GLU A 24 -5.16 1.88 0.07
CA GLU A 24 -6.40 1.50 -0.61
C GLU A 24 -6.60 -0.02 -0.64
N LYS A 25 -5.53 -0.78 -0.92
CA LYS A 25 -5.53 -2.25 -0.86
C LYS A 25 -5.83 -2.76 0.55
N TYR A 26 -5.26 -2.12 1.57
CA TYR A 26 -5.56 -2.42 2.97
C TYR A 26 -7.04 -2.20 3.30
N LEU A 27 -7.63 -1.08 2.88
CA LEU A 27 -9.05 -0.80 3.09
C LEU A 27 -9.95 -1.79 2.35
N ALA A 28 -9.64 -2.12 1.09
CA ALA A 28 -10.38 -3.12 0.33
C ALA A 28 -10.31 -4.49 1.02
N HIS A 29 -9.13 -4.88 1.50
CA HIS A 29 -8.94 -6.11 2.26
C HIS A 29 -9.74 -6.09 3.57
N ALA A 30 -9.65 -5.00 4.34
CA ALA A 30 -10.40 -4.85 5.58
C ALA A 30 -11.92 -4.92 5.35
N ALA A 31 -12.43 -4.30 4.28
CA ALA A 31 -13.83 -4.41 3.88
C ALA A 31 -14.22 -5.85 3.52
N THR A 32 -13.35 -6.60 2.84
CA THR A 32 -13.62 -8.02 2.50
C THR A 32 -13.57 -8.96 3.71
N VAL A 33 -12.67 -8.71 4.67
CA VAL A 33 -12.44 -9.61 5.81
C VAL A 33 -13.34 -9.29 6.99
N HIS A 34 -13.59 -8.01 7.25
CA HIS A 34 -14.26 -7.53 8.46
C HIS A 34 -15.60 -6.82 8.19
N GLY A 35 -15.93 -6.54 6.92
CA GLY A 35 -17.18 -5.86 6.53
C GLY A 35 -17.19 -4.34 6.81
N GLU A 36 -18.36 -3.71 6.69
CA GLU A 36 -18.54 -2.25 6.74
C GLU A 36 -18.30 -1.61 8.13
N GLY A 37 -18.11 -2.41 9.18
CA GLY A 37 -17.85 -1.97 10.56
C GLY A 37 -16.40 -2.09 11.01
N ALA A 38 -15.47 -2.34 10.08
CA ALA A 38 -14.07 -2.56 10.41
C ALA A 38 -13.41 -1.28 10.95
N THR A 39 -12.86 -1.35 12.16
CA THR A 39 -11.95 -0.32 12.67
C THR A 39 -10.63 -0.43 11.90
N VAL A 40 -10.51 0.37 10.84
CA VAL A 40 -9.30 0.46 10.03
C VAL A 40 -8.32 1.46 10.65
N MET A 41 -7.03 1.17 10.52
CA MET A 41 -5.98 2.13 10.86
C MET A 41 -6.11 3.37 9.98
N THR A 42 -5.76 4.53 10.53
CA THR A 42 -5.57 5.72 9.71
C THR A 42 -4.39 5.53 8.76
N GLU A 43 -4.37 6.28 7.66
CA GLU A 43 -3.29 6.20 6.67
C GLU A 43 -1.91 6.35 7.30
N ARG A 44 -1.75 7.30 8.24
CA ARG A 44 -0.49 7.53 8.95
C ARG A 44 -0.07 6.34 9.81
N GLU A 45 -1.02 5.73 10.52
CA GLU A 45 -0.76 4.56 11.35
C GLU A 45 -0.37 3.36 10.51
N PHE A 46 -1.04 3.17 9.37
CA PHE A 46 -0.70 2.12 8.41
C PHE A 46 0.73 2.26 7.90
N TRP A 47 1.14 3.48 7.51
CA TRP A 47 2.50 3.72 7.04
C TRP A 47 3.54 3.53 8.14
N ARG A 48 3.26 3.99 9.36
CA ARG A 48 4.14 3.77 10.51
C ARG A 48 4.32 2.28 10.79
N ASP A 49 3.22 1.55 10.94
CA ASP A 49 3.22 0.11 11.20
C ASP A 49 3.91 -0.70 10.09
N ARG A 50 3.75 -0.29 8.82
CA ARG A 50 4.47 -0.89 7.69
C ARG A 50 5.98 -0.67 7.78
N THR A 51 6.41 0.57 8.06
CA THR A 51 7.83 0.90 8.23
C THR A 51 8.40 0.19 9.46
N ASP A 52 7.67 0.17 10.57
CA ASP A 52 8.07 -0.51 11.79
C ASP A 52 8.30 -2.00 11.50
N ARG A 53 7.37 -2.69 10.82
CA ARG A 53 7.56 -4.10 10.42
C ARG A 53 8.78 -4.32 9.54
N GLN A 54 9.06 -3.41 8.60
CA GLN A 54 10.26 -3.50 7.75
C GLN A 54 11.55 -3.28 8.55
N ASP A 55 11.51 -2.45 9.59
CA ASP A 55 12.65 -2.17 10.47
C ASP A 55 12.86 -3.29 11.50
N THR A 56 11.78 -3.85 12.06
CA THR A 56 11.84 -4.91 13.08
C THR A 56 12.04 -6.32 12.50
N ALA A 57 11.68 -6.55 11.23
CA ALA A 57 11.92 -7.81 10.54
C ALA A 57 12.85 -7.60 9.34
N PRO A 58 14.16 -7.37 9.56
CA PRO A 58 15.14 -7.40 8.49
C PRO A 58 15.37 -8.87 8.11
N GLU A 59 14.43 -9.48 7.38
CA GLU A 59 14.53 -10.83 6.81
C GLU A 59 15.56 -10.90 5.65
N GLY A 60 16.69 -10.22 5.83
CA GLY A 60 17.76 -10.09 4.86
C GLY A 60 19.16 -10.39 5.39
N ARG A 61 19.31 -10.99 6.57
CA ARG A 61 20.61 -11.54 7.01
C ARG A 61 20.42 -12.90 7.69
N CYS A 62 20.05 -13.89 6.88
CA CYS A 62 20.37 -15.28 7.18
C CYS A 62 21.90 -15.40 7.13
N CYS A 63 22.50 -15.62 8.31
CA CYS A 63 23.78 -16.28 8.43
C CYS A 63 23.75 -17.65 7.74
#